data_AF-A0A094IGU2-F1
#
_entry.id   AF-A0A094IGU2-F1
#
_cell.length_a   1.000
_cell.length_b   1.000
_cell.length_c   1.000
_cell.angle_alpha   90.00
_cell.angle_beta   90.00
_cell.angle_gamma   90.00
#
_symmetry.space_group_name_H-M   'P 1'
#
loop_
_entity.id
_entity.type
_entity.pdbx_description
1 polymer ?
#
loop_
_entity_poly.entity_id
_entity_poly.type
_entity_poly.pdbx_seq_one_letter_code
_entity_poly.pdbx_strand_id
1 'polypeptide(L)'
;MNTISNEINMPVGPHRNILTEKIAIDCEMMRSSIGQLLGRVSVVNYNGETIFDTFVCYPESINITNTDKEFSGIGRNDIDPQNGAQPFSEVQATLVELLCNRIVIGHDIEKDI
;
A
#
# COMPACT_ATOMS: atom_id res chain seq x y z
N MET A 1 21.52 13.42 -22.66
CA MET A 1 20.70 13.87 -21.52
C MET A 1 19.51 12.94 -21.47
N ASN A 2 19.59 11.87 -20.67
CA ASN A 2 18.47 10.95 -20.50
C ASN A 2 17.51 11.62 -19.52
N THR A 3 16.42 12.16 -20.04
CA THR A 3 15.25 12.52 -19.24
C THR A 3 14.73 11.20 -18.67
N ILE A 4 15.08 10.91 -17.42
CA ILE A 4 14.44 9.85 -16.66
C ILE A 4 12.97 10.27 -16.63
N SER A 5 12.13 9.59 -17.42
CA SER A 5 10.70 9.62 -17.21
C SER A 5 10.49 9.28 -15.75
N ASN A 6 9.94 10.21 -14.98
CA ASN A 6 9.39 9.89 -13.67
C ASN A 6 8.35 8.80 -13.92
N GLU A 7 8.73 7.54 -13.73
CA GLU A 7 7.78 6.45 -13.63
C GLU A 7 6.91 6.79 -12.43
N ILE A 8 5.72 7.32 -12.71
CA ILE A 8 4.68 7.45 -11.70
C ILE A 8 4.40 6.00 -11.28
N ASN A 9 4.70 5.66 -10.04
CA ASN A 9 4.35 4.36 -9.46
C ASN A 9 2.82 4.30 -9.33
N MET A 10 2.18 3.97 -10.44
CA MET A 10 0.74 3.80 -10.54
C MET A 10 0.32 2.59 -9.69
N PRO A 11 -0.87 2.63 -9.10
CA PRO A 11 -1.39 1.48 -8.37
C PRO A 11 -1.51 0.26 -9.28
N VAL A 12 -1.21 -0.92 -8.73
CA VAL A 12 -1.36 -2.22 -9.39
C VAL A 12 -2.57 -2.94 -8.79
N GLY A 13 -3.41 -3.52 -9.65
CA GLY A 13 -4.55 -4.34 -9.22
C GLY A 13 -5.73 -3.58 -8.62
N PRO A 14 -6.63 -4.27 -7.89
CA PRO A 14 -6.52 -5.66 -7.45
C PRO A 14 -6.75 -6.70 -8.56
N HIS A 15 -5.74 -7.55 -8.82
CA HIS A 15 -5.79 -8.64 -9.79
C HIS A 15 -6.37 -9.92 -9.16
N ARG A 16 -7.69 -10.04 -9.17
CA ARG A 16 -8.41 -11.16 -8.54
C ARG A 16 -8.20 -12.52 -9.22
N ASN A 17 -7.86 -12.52 -10.50
CA ASN A 17 -7.70 -13.72 -11.32
C ASN A 17 -6.41 -14.50 -11.06
N ILE A 18 -5.46 -13.93 -10.32
CA ILE A 18 -4.16 -14.56 -9.99
C ILE A 18 -4.04 -14.92 -8.50
N LEU A 19 -5.15 -14.87 -7.76
CA LEU A 19 -5.19 -15.19 -6.34
C LEU A 19 -4.85 -16.66 -6.09
N THR A 20 -4.00 -16.88 -5.10
CA THR A 20 -3.62 -18.20 -4.59
C THR A 20 -4.14 -18.39 -3.16
N GLU A 21 -4.08 -19.62 -2.64
CA GLU A 21 -4.43 -19.93 -1.24
C GLU A 21 -3.53 -19.19 -0.24
N LYS A 22 -2.25 -19.05 -0.57
CA LYS A 22 -1.24 -18.34 0.22
C LYS A 22 -0.93 -17.02 -0.45
N ILE A 23 -0.91 -15.94 0.31
CA ILE A 23 -0.56 -14.60 -0.16
C ILE A 23 0.37 -13.96 0.86
N ALA A 24 1.26 -13.09 0.38
CA ALA A 24 2.08 -12.28 1.25
C ALA A 24 1.65 -10.82 1.21
N ILE A 25 1.74 -10.14 2.34
CA ILE A 25 1.43 -8.72 2.52
C ILE A 25 2.59 -8.04 3.26
N ASP A 26 2.86 -6.80 2.88
CA ASP A 26 3.80 -5.92 3.55
C ASP A 26 3.25 -4.49 3.50
N CYS A 27 3.36 -3.77 4.62
CA CYS A 27 2.81 -2.42 4.77
C CYS A 27 3.92 -1.43 5.14
N GLU A 28 3.90 -0.28 4.48
CA GLU A 28 4.77 0.84 4.83
C GLU A 28 3.98 1.90 5.58
N MET A 29 4.49 2.32 6.73
CA MET A 29 3.78 3.20 7.67
C MET A 29 4.31 4.65 7.60
N MET A 30 3.44 5.60 7.92
CA MET A 30 3.73 7.02 8.05
C MET A 30 3.30 7.55 9.42
N ARG A 31 3.80 8.71 9.82
CA ARG A 31 3.37 9.42 11.04
C ARG A 31 2.37 10.51 10.69
N SER A 32 1.37 10.67 11.54
CA SER A 32 0.34 11.70 11.43
C SER A 32 0.03 12.36 12.77
N SER A 33 -0.85 13.36 12.75
CA SER A 33 -1.38 14.01 13.96
C SER A 33 -2.20 13.09 14.86
N ILE A 34 -2.62 11.92 14.38
CA ILE A 34 -3.44 10.95 15.13
C ILE A 34 -2.72 9.64 15.43
N GLY A 35 -1.42 9.54 15.10
CA GLY A 35 -0.62 8.33 15.28
C GLY A 35 -0.03 7.81 13.96
N GLN A 36 0.39 6.55 13.96
CA GLN A 36 0.86 5.88 12.75
C GLN A 36 -0.31 5.53 11.83
N LEU A 37 -0.08 5.66 10.52
CA LEU A 37 -1.06 5.39 9.47
C LEU A 37 -0.40 4.62 8.33
N LEU A 38 -1.18 3.76 7.67
CA LEU A 38 -0.75 3.06 6.46
C LEU A 38 -0.46 4.05 5.34
N GLY A 39 0.69 3.93 4.68
CA GLY A 39 1.09 4.77 3.56
C GLY A 39 1.24 4.03 2.24
N ARG A 40 1.63 2.75 2.25
CA ARG A 40 1.60 1.85 1.10
C ARG A 40 1.31 0.44 1.56
N VAL A 41 0.58 -0.33 0.75
CA VAL A 41 0.42 -1.77 0.94
C VAL A 41 0.75 -2.50 -0.36
N SER A 42 1.49 -3.60 -0.23
CA SER A 42 1.78 -4.52 -1.34
C SER A 42 1.29 -5.92 -0.97
N VAL A 43 0.59 -6.56 -1.88
CA VAL A 43 0.06 -7.92 -1.76
C VAL A 43 0.51 -8.72 -2.97
N VAL A 44 1.15 -9.87 -2.73
CA VAL A 44 1.63 -10.78 -3.78
C VAL A 44 1.07 -12.19 -3.58
N ASN A 45 0.92 -12.92 -4.69
CA ASN A 45 0.50 -14.31 -4.66
C ASN A 45 1.68 -15.24 -4.32
N TYR A 46 1.43 -16.54 -4.21
CA TYR A 46 2.46 -17.55 -3.89
C TYR A 46 3.60 -17.62 -4.93
N ASN A 47 3.33 -17.22 -6.17
CA ASN A 47 4.32 -17.19 -7.25
C ASN A 47 5.14 -15.90 -7.26
N GLY A 48 4.87 -14.95 -6.35
CA GLY A 48 5.51 -13.65 -6.32
C GLY A 48 4.91 -12.63 -7.30
N GLU A 49 3.75 -12.90 -7.89
CA GLU A 49 3.05 -11.97 -8.77
C GLU A 49 2.26 -10.95 -7.94
N THR A 50 2.38 -9.66 -8.26
CA THR A 50 1.68 -8.57 -7.57
C THR A 50 0.18 -8.66 -7.80
N ILE A 51 -0.57 -8.88 -6.73
CA ILE A 51 -2.04 -8.85 -6.72
C ILE A 51 -2.51 -7.41 -6.58
N PHE A 52 -1.95 -6.68 -5.62
CA PHE A 52 -2.38 -5.33 -5.28
C PHE A 52 -1.19 -4.55 -4.73
N ASP A 53 -0.92 -3.35 -5.26
CA ASP A 53 0.12 -2.47 -4.75
C ASP A 53 -0.35 -1.03 -4.88
N THR A 54 -0.48 -0.31 -3.77
CA THR A 54 -1.02 1.05 -3.82
C THR A 54 -0.52 1.90 -2.67
N PHE A 55 -0.37 3.20 -2.93
CA PHE A 55 -0.22 4.22 -1.90
C PHE A 55 -1.58 4.59 -1.33
N VAL A 56 -1.58 5.04 -0.08
CA VAL A 56 -2.80 5.34 0.67
C VAL A 56 -2.90 6.83 0.95
N CYS A 57 -4.07 7.40 0.68
CA CYS A 57 -4.39 8.78 1.02
C CYS A 57 -5.48 8.87 2.11
N TYR A 58 -5.50 10.03 2.78
CA TYR A 58 -6.41 10.35 3.87
C TYR A 58 -7.06 11.72 3.63
N PRO A 59 -8.22 12.02 4.23
CA PRO A 59 -8.83 13.35 4.15
C PRO A 59 -7.89 14.44 4.69
N GLU A 60 -8.04 15.67 4.19
CA GLU A 60 -7.22 16.83 4.58
C GLU A 60 -7.19 17.10 6.10
N SER A 61 -8.22 16.68 6.83
CA SER A 61 -8.29 16.80 8.30
C SER A 61 -7.23 15.96 9.02
N ILE A 62 -6.65 14.96 8.37
CA ILE A 62 -5.58 14.11 8.91
C ILE A 62 -4.24 14.64 8.40
N ASN A 63 -3.50 15.30 9.28
CA ASN A 63 -2.20 15.86 8.92
C ASN A 63 -1.10 14.78 9.01
N ILE A 64 -0.58 14.33 7.86
CA ILE A 64 0.59 13.45 7.82
C ILE A 64 1.85 14.27 8.16
N THR A 65 2.48 14.04 9.30
CA THR A 65 3.61 14.85 9.79
C THR A 65 4.95 14.40 9.24
N ASN A 66 5.13 13.10 8.99
CA ASN A 66 6.34 12.53 8.41
C ASN A 66 6.01 11.26 7.64
N THR A 67 6.55 11.11 6.43
CA THR A 67 6.42 9.85 5.66
C THR A 67 7.48 8.83 6.05
N ASP A 68 8.48 9.20 6.86
CA ASP A 68 9.64 8.39 7.20
C ASP A 68 10.35 7.87 5.93
N LYS A 69 10.45 8.73 4.90
CA LYS A 69 10.88 8.39 3.54
C LYS A 69 12.16 7.55 3.45
N GLU A 70 13.10 7.76 4.37
CA GLU A 70 14.36 6.99 4.39
C GLU A 70 14.16 5.49 4.72
N PHE A 71 13.08 5.16 5.42
CA PHE A 71 12.69 3.80 5.77
C PHE A 71 11.57 3.29 4.86
N SER A 72 10.53 4.10 4.64
CA SER A 72 9.32 3.68 3.90
C SER A 72 9.43 3.81 2.38
N GLY A 73 10.37 4.62 1.89
CA GLY A 73 10.44 5.02 0.48
C GLY A 73 9.30 5.94 0.02
N ILE A 74 8.31 6.25 0.86
CA ILE A 74 7.13 7.04 0.49
C ILE A 74 7.48 8.52 0.36
N GLY A 75 7.36 9.03 -0.86
CA GLY A 75 7.40 10.45 -1.18
C GLY A 75 6.07 11.15 -0.92
N ARG A 76 6.13 12.47 -0.75
CA ARG A 76 4.92 13.27 -0.48
C ARG A 76 3.92 13.28 -1.63
N ASN A 77 4.43 13.18 -2.86
CA ASN A 77 3.60 13.10 -4.05
C ASN A 77 2.94 11.73 -4.21
N ASP A 78 3.51 10.67 -3.64
CA ASP A 78 3.00 9.30 -3.80
C ASP A 78 1.65 9.12 -3.10
N ILE A 79 1.38 9.92 -2.06
CA ILE A 79 0.11 9.92 -1.30
C ILE A 79 -0.91 10.94 -1.82
N ASP A 80 -0.65 11.58 -2.96
CA ASP A 80 -1.60 12.45 -3.65
C ASP A 80 -2.59 11.60 -4.45
N PRO A 81 -3.92 11.75 -4.26
CA PRO A 81 -4.92 11.05 -5.07
C PRO A 81 -4.75 11.25 -6.58
N GLN A 82 -4.23 12.40 -7.01
CA GLN A 82 -3.97 12.68 -8.44
C GLN A 82 -2.84 11.81 -9.02
N ASN A 83 -1.97 11.27 -8.16
CA ASN A 83 -0.91 10.33 -8.53
C ASN A 83 -1.32 8.87 -8.31
N GLY A 84 -2.60 8.61 -8.00
CA GLY A 84 -3.15 7.26 -7.88
C GLY A 84 -3.21 6.70 -6.46
N ALA A 85 -2.92 7.51 -5.43
CA ALA A 85 -3.12 7.11 -4.03
C ALA A 85 -4.61 6.86 -3.75
N GLN A 86 -4.92 5.73 -3.15
CA GLN A 86 -6.31 5.32 -2.89
C GLN A 86 -6.76 5.68 -1.48
N PRO A 87 -8.03 6.07 -1.27
CA PRO A 87 -8.54 6.34 0.06
C PRO A 87 -8.43 5.11 0.97
N PHE A 88 -7.96 5.29 2.21
CA PHE A 88 -7.76 4.19 3.16
C PHE A 88 -8.97 3.25 3.29
N SER A 89 -10.19 3.77 3.26
CA SER A 89 -11.41 2.96 3.33
C SER A 89 -11.57 1.99 2.15
N GLU A 90 -11.19 2.39 0.94
CA GLU A 90 -11.27 1.55 -0.25
C GLU A 90 -10.16 0.49 -0.26
N VAL A 91 -8.97 0.88 0.17
CA VAL A 91 -7.82 -0.01 0.38
C VAL A 91 -8.18 -1.07 1.41
N GLN A 92 -8.72 -0.68 2.57
CA GLN A 92 -9.12 -1.62 3.62
C GLN A 92 -10.20 -2.60 3.14
N ALA A 93 -11.24 -2.12 2.44
CA ALA A 93 -12.28 -3.00 1.87
C ALA A 93 -11.69 -4.01 0.88
N THR A 94 -10.76 -3.55 0.03
CA THR A 94 -10.04 -4.41 -0.91
C THR A 94 -9.19 -5.44 -0.18
N LEU A 95 -8.42 -5.05 0.83
CA LEU A 95 -7.61 -5.97 1.63
C LEU A 95 -8.47 -7.02 2.33
N VAL A 96 -9.61 -6.64 2.93
CA VAL A 96 -10.52 -7.63 3.55
C VAL A 96 -10.97 -8.68 2.54
N GLU A 97 -11.31 -8.28 1.31
CA GLU A 97 -11.69 -9.21 0.24
C GLU A 97 -10.51 -10.12 -0.18
N LEU A 98 -9.32 -9.55 -0.35
CA LEU A 98 -8.13 -10.28 -0.79
C LEU A 98 -7.63 -11.24 0.30
N LEU A 99 -7.66 -10.86 1.57
CA LEU A 99 -7.10 -11.64 2.68
C LEU A 99 -8.06 -12.72 3.21
N CYS A 100 -9.37 -12.53 3.07
CA CYS A 100 -10.37 -13.45 3.62
C CYS A 100 -10.23 -14.86 3.05
N ASN A 101 -10.31 -15.86 3.92
CA ASN A 101 -10.16 -17.30 3.62
C ASN A 101 -8.82 -17.69 2.96
N ARG A 102 -7.74 -16.94 3.23
CA ARG A 102 -6.39 -17.23 2.74
C ARG A 102 -5.39 -17.31 3.88
N ILE A 103 -4.28 -17.99 3.61
CA ILE A 103 -3.11 -17.98 4.50
C ILE A 103 -2.32 -16.71 4.19
N VAL A 104 -2.29 -15.80 5.16
CA VAL A 104 -1.56 -14.54 5.06
C VAL A 104 -0.15 -14.72 5.61
N ILE A 105 0.84 -14.32 4.83
CA ILE A 105 2.27 -14.42 5.15
C ILE A 105 2.84 -13.00 5.23
N GLY A 106 3.62 -12.72 6.25
CA GLY A 106 4.35 -11.45 6.40
C GLY A 106 5.48 -11.62 7.41
N HIS A 107 6.40 -10.66 7.42
CA HIS A 107 7.42 -10.58 8.46
C HIS A 107 6.90 -9.72 9.59
N ASP A 108 6.78 -10.27 10.81
CA ASP A 108 6.25 -9.52 11.97
C ASP A 108 4.82 -8.97 11.72
N ILE A 109 3.98 -9.80 11.09
CA ILE A 109 2.64 -9.48 10.56
C ILE A 109 1.68 -8.81 11.57
N GLU A 110 1.92 -8.97 12.87
CA GLU A 110 1.14 -8.30 13.93
C GLU A 110 1.24 -6.77 13.84
N LYS A 111 2.28 -6.23 13.20
CA LYS A 111 2.43 -4.79 12.96
C LYS A 111 1.65 -4.28 11.76
N ASP A 112 1.29 -5.18 10.84
CA ASP A 112 0.63 -4.85 9.57
C ASP A 112 -0.89 -5.01 9.62
N ILE A 113 -1.43 -5.75 10.59
CA ILE A 113 -2.84 -6.19 10.66
C ILE A 113 -3.71 -5.39 11.64
#